data_AF-A0A6N2KL18-F1
#
_entry.id   AF-A0A6N2KL18-F1
#
_cell.length_a   1.000
_cell.length_b   1.000
_cell.length_c   1.000
_cell.angle_alpha   90.00
_cell.angle_beta   90.00
_cell.angle_gamma   90.00
#
_symmetry.space_group_name_H-M   'P 1'
#
loop_
_entity.id
_entity.type
_entity.pdbx_description
1 polymer ?
#
loop_
_entity_poly.entity_id
_entity_poly.type
_entity_poly.pdbx_seq_one_letter_code
_entity_poly.pdbx_strand_id
1 'polypeptide(L)'
;MDREWGSKPGSGGAASAQNEAIDRRERLRRLALETIDLAKDPYFMRNHLGSYECKLCLTLHNNEGNYLAHTQGKRHQTNLAKRAAREAKDAPALPQPNKRKSKLAGLVTG
;
A
#
# COMPACT_ATOMS: atom_id res chain seq x y z
N MET A 1 43.42 49.04 15.23
CA MET A 1 42.62 48.13 16.07
C MET A 1 41.82 47.23 15.17
N ASP A 2 42.35 46.03 14.99
CA ASP A 2 41.91 44.95 14.10
C ASP A 2 40.51 44.43 14.45
N ARG A 3 39.64 44.32 13.45
CA ARG A 3 38.32 43.70 13.56
C ARG A 3 38.28 42.42 12.73
N GLU A 4 39.11 41.45 13.09
CA GLU A 4 39.04 40.09 12.56
C GLU A 4 37.99 39.29 13.34
N TRP A 5 36.72 39.46 12.99
CA TRP A 5 35.69 38.46 13.25
C TRP A 5 35.44 37.67 11.97
N GLY A 6 36.42 36.86 11.60
CA GLY A 6 36.35 35.91 10.49
C GLY A 6 35.52 34.68 10.86
N SER A 7 34.19 34.81 10.96
CA SER A 7 33.30 33.66 10.85
C SER A 7 32.93 33.49 9.37
N LYS A 8 33.60 32.59 8.65
CA LYS A 8 33.25 32.23 7.28
C LYS A 8 31.79 31.75 7.22
N PRO A 9 30.85 32.49 6.58
CA PRO A 9 29.49 32.00 6.38
C PRO A 9 29.54 30.97 5.25
N GLY A 10 29.67 29.69 5.57
CA GLY A 10 29.72 28.66 4.53
C GLY A 10 30.03 27.23 4.96
N SER A 11 30.43 26.96 6.20
CA SER A 11 30.74 25.58 6.61
C SER A 11 29.53 24.78 7.13
N GLY A 12 28.33 25.36 7.18
CA GLY A 12 27.13 24.71 7.75
C GLY A 12 26.29 23.87 6.78
N GLY A 13 26.58 23.86 5.48
CA GLY A 13 25.61 23.42 4.45
C GLY A 13 25.33 21.91 4.39
N ALA A 14 26.27 21.05 4.77
CA ALA A 14 26.09 19.61 4.66
C ALA A 14 25.24 19.03 5.81
N ALA A 15 25.44 19.51 7.04
CA ALA A 15 24.71 19.03 8.21
C ALA A 15 23.25 19.53 8.23
N SER A 16 23.00 20.79 7.84
CA SER A 16 21.64 21.34 7.80
C SER A 16 20.78 20.69 6.72
N ALA A 17 21.32 20.45 5.53
CA ALA A 17 20.59 19.81 4.43
C ALA A 17 20.25 18.34 4.73
N GLN A 18 21.14 17.61 5.41
CA GLN A 18 20.87 16.24 5.88
C GLN A 18 19.75 16.21 6.91
N ASN A 19 19.76 17.13 7.87
CA ASN A 19 18.72 17.22 8.90
C ASN A 19 17.35 17.57 8.30
N GLU A 20 17.29 18.52 7.37
CA GLU A 20 16.04 18.85 6.65
C GLU A 20 15.53 17.70 5.78
N ALA A 21 16.41 16.87 5.22
CA ALA A 21 15.99 15.69 4.46
C ALA A 21 15.41 14.60 5.38
N ILE A 22 15.98 14.43 6.57
CA ILE A 22 15.47 13.50 7.59
C ILE A 22 14.11 13.98 8.11
N ASP A 23 13.98 15.25 8.48
CA ASP A 23 12.71 15.84 8.96
C ASP A 23 11.60 15.70 7.90
N ARG A 24 11.90 16.05 6.64
CA ARG A 24 10.95 15.86 5.53
C ARG A 24 10.52 14.40 5.37
N ARG A 25 11.48 13.46 5.45
CA ARG A 25 11.18 12.01 5.35
C ARG A 25 10.30 11.56 6.51
N GLU A 26 10.60 11.98 7.72
CA GLU A 26 9.83 11.62 8.91
C GLU A 26 8.41 12.21 8.87
N ARG A 27 8.28 13.46 8.44
CA ARG A 27 6.99 14.12 8.24
C ARG A 27 6.13 13.41 7.18
N LEU A 28 6.71 13.07 6.02
CA LEU A 28 6.00 12.33 4.98
C LEU A 28 5.56 10.95 5.46
N ARG A 29 6.40 10.27 6.24
CA ARG A 29 6.06 8.98 6.86
C ARG A 29 4.88 9.12 7.81
N ARG A 30 4.84 10.18 8.63
CA ARG A 30 3.73 10.46 9.55
C ARG A 30 2.42 10.76 8.81
N LEU A 31 2.47 11.58 7.76
CA LEU A 31 1.30 11.89 6.91
C LEU A 31 0.75 10.65 6.21
N ALA A 32 1.63 9.77 5.72
CA ALA A 32 1.21 8.51 5.09
C ALA A 32 0.54 7.53 6.07
N LEU A 33 0.98 7.52 7.33
CA LEU A 33 0.37 6.70 8.38
C LEU A 33 -0.98 7.25 8.85
N GLU A 34 -1.16 8.57 8.85
CA GLU A 34 -2.41 9.23 9.24
C GLU A 34 -3.54 9.01 8.21
N THR A 35 -3.18 8.81 6.95
CA THR A 35 -4.12 8.63 5.83
C THR A 35 -4.54 7.18 5.58
N ILE A 36 -3.75 6.20 6.05
CA ILE A 36 -4.03 4.78 5.81
C ILE A 36 -4.45 4.11 7.12
N ASP A 37 -5.73 3.77 7.20
CA ASP A 37 -6.26 2.95 8.28
C ASP A 37 -5.87 1.48 8.08
N LEU A 38 -4.77 1.06 8.72
CA LEU A 38 -4.27 -0.32 8.67
C LEU A 38 -5.28 -1.34 9.20
N ALA A 39 -6.22 -0.95 10.06
CA ALA A 39 -7.21 -1.87 10.60
C ALA A 39 -8.23 -2.34 9.55
N LYS A 40 -8.36 -1.61 8.43
CA LYS A 40 -9.24 -2.00 7.31
C LYS A 40 -8.62 -3.05 6.39
N ASP A 41 -7.31 -3.27 6.46
CA ASP A 41 -6.65 -4.29 5.65
C ASP A 41 -6.98 -5.70 6.21
N PRO A 42 -7.68 -6.56 5.44
CA PRO A 42 -8.08 -7.88 5.92
C PRO A 42 -6.90 -8.81 6.22
N TYR A 43 -5.73 -8.54 5.64
CA TYR A 43 -4.52 -9.33 5.80
C TYR A 43 -3.57 -8.82 6.88
N PHE A 44 -3.85 -7.64 7.44
CA PHE A 44 -3.08 -7.05 8.52
C PHE A 44 -3.35 -7.76 9.87
N MET A 45 -2.31 -7.89 10.68
CA MET A 45 -2.40 -8.36 12.07
C MET A 45 -1.28 -7.75 12.90
N ARG A 46 -1.59 -7.34 14.13
CA ARG A 46 -0.59 -6.98 15.16
C ARG A 46 -0.41 -8.17 16.09
N ASN A 47 0.83 -8.59 16.28
CA ASN A 47 1.16 -9.63 17.24
C ASN A 47 1.18 -9.10 18.67
N HIS A 48 1.02 -10.02 19.61
CA HIS A 48 1.18 -9.78 21.05
C HIS A 48 2.59 -9.26 21.44
N LEU A 49 3.59 -9.45 20.58
CA LEU A 49 4.95 -8.92 20.73
C LEU A 49 5.14 -7.52 20.11
N GLY A 50 4.09 -6.91 19.56
CA GLY A 50 4.14 -5.60 18.92
C GLY A 50 4.70 -5.58 17.49
N SER A 51 4.98 -6.75 16.90
CA SER A 51 5.34 -6.88 15.47
C SER A 51 4.11 -6.85 14.56
N TYR A 52 4.32 -6.48 13.29
CA TYR A 52 3.28 -6.38 12.28
C TYR A 52 3.37 -7.55 11.31
N GLU A 53 2.27 -8.22 11.04
CA GLU A 53 2.25 -9.39 10.17
C GLU A 53 1.36 -9.19 8.94
N CYS A 54 1.81 -9.76 7.81
CA CYS A 54 0.97 -9.95 6.64
C CYS A 54 0.53 -11.42 6.53
N LYS A 55 -0.73 -11.70 6.87
CA LYS A 55 -1.32 -13.05 6.80
C LYS A 55 -1.34 -13.64 5.39
N LEU A 56 -1.40 -12.80 4.36
CA LEU A 56 -1.38 -13.24 2.97
C LEU A 56 0.00 -13.77 2.55
N CYS A 57 1.06 -13.10 3.01
CA CYS A 57 2.43 -13.40 2.61
C CYS A 57 3.23 -14.20 3.64
N LEU A 58 2.70 -14.37 4.84
CA LEU A 58 3.37 -14.97 6.00
C LEU A 58 4.70 -14.27 6.29
N THR A 59 4.67 -12.94 6.35
CA THR A 59 5.86 -12.10 6.60
C THR A 59 5.67 -11.24 7.84
N LEU A 60 6.76 -11.10 8.59
CA LEU A 60 6.87 -10.25 9.77
C LEU A 60 7.53 -8.92 9.39
N HIS A 61 7.04 -7.83 9.97
CA HIS A 61 7.51 -6.48 9.75
C HIS A 61 7.72 -5.77 11.09
N ASN A 62 8.86 -5.12 11.23
CA ASN A 62 9.24 -4.44 12.48
C ASN A 62 8.48 -3.13 12.70
N ASN A 63 7.95 -2.52 11.63
CA ASN A 63 7.28 -1.23 11.66
C ASN A 63 6.09 -1.21 10.70
N GLU A 64 5.07 -0.40 11.00
CA GLU A 64 3.90 -0.17 10.13
C GLU A 64 4.32 0.30 8.74
N GLY A 65 5.28 1.21 8.65
CA GLY A 65 5.80 1.67 7.36
C GLY A 65 6.41 0.56 6.51
N ASN A 66 7.05 -0.44 7.15
CA ASN A 66 7.59 -1.60 6.41
C ASN A 66 6.48 -2.53 5.94
N TYR A 67 5.40 -2.66 6.72
CA TYR A 67 4.20 -3.37 6.29
C TYR A 67 3.52 -2.67 5.10
N LEU A 68 3.37 -1.34 5.15
CA LEU A 68 2.79 -0.55 4.06
C LEU A 68 3.60 -0.60 2.77
N ALA A 69 4.93 -0.54 2.86
CA ALA A 69 5.79 -0.73 1.69
C ALA A 69 5.67 -2.17 1.13
N HIS A 70 5.48 -3.15 2.01
CA HIS A 70 5.30 -4.55 1.60
C HIS A 70 4.01 -4.78 0.82
N THR A 71 2.88 -4.18 1.21
CA THR A 71 1.60 -4.35 0.49
C THR A 71 1.66 -3.81 -0.94
N GLN A 72 2.48 -2.81 -1.19
CA GLN A 72 2.74 -2.26 -2.52
C GLN A 72 3.73 -3.11 -3.35
N GLY A 73 4.37 -4.12 -2.74
CA GLY A 73 5.36 -4.96 -3.38
C GLY A 73 4.77 -5.99 -4.35
N LYS A 74 5.51 -6.33 -5.41
CA LYS A 74 5.10 -7.29 -6.46
C LYS A 74 4.68 -8.66 -5.89
N ARG A 75 5.39 -9.16 -4.88
CA ARG A 75 5.09 -10.46 -4.24
C ARG A 75 3.71 -10.44 -3.59
N HIS A 76 3.39 -9.39 -2.86
CA HIS A 76 2.10 -9.25 -2.18
C HIS A 76 0.96 -9.19 -3.22
N GLN A 77 1.12 -8.37 -4.25
CA GLN A 77 0.17 -8.26 -5.36
C GLN A 77 -0.02 -9.58 -6.12
N THR A 78 1.05 -10.33 -6.33
CA THR A 78 0.97 -11.66 -6.98
C THR A 78 0.20 -12.66 -6.12
N ASN A 79 0.37 -12.63 -4.80
CA ASN A 79 -0.37 -13.51 -3.90
C ASN A 79 -1.86 -13.14 -3.82
N LEU A 80 -2.20 -11.84 -3.89
CA LEU A 80 -3.60 -11.39 -4.02
C LEU A 80 -4.24 -11.97 -5.27
N ALA A 81 -3.59 -11.83 -6.42
CA ALA A 81 -4.10 -12.37 -7.68
C ALA A 81 -4.29 -13.90 -7.64
N LYS A 82 -3.33 -14.62 -7.04
CA LYS A 82 -3.44 -16.07 -6.85
C LYS A 82 -4.60 -16.47 -5.94
N ARG A 83 -4.85 -15.70 -4.88
CA ARG A 83 -5.98 -15.94 -3.96
C ARG A 83 -7.30 -15.68 -4.66
N ALA A 84 -7.45 -14.53 -5.33
CA ALA A 84 -8.64 -14.21 -6.11
C ALA A 84 -8.95 -15.29 -7.18
N ALA A 85 -7.91 -15.81 -7.84
CA ALA A 85 -8.07 -16.89 -8.83
C ALA A 85 -8.47 -18.24 -8.20
N ARG A 86 -8.13 -18.50 -6.94
CA ARG A 86 -8.60 -19.70 -6.21
C ARG A 86 -10.03 -19.51 -5.74
N GLU A 87 -10.35 -18.37 -5.15
CA GLU A 87 -11.71 -18.05 -4.70
C GLU A 87 -12.72 -18.03 -5.85
N ALA A 88 -12.31 -17.57 -7.04
CA ALA A 88 -13.15 -17.64 -8.24
C ALA A 88 -13.42 -19.08 -8.75
N LYS A 89 -12.55 -20.05 -8.40
CA LYS A 89 -12.74 -21.46 -8.77
C LYS A 89 -13.58 -22.23 -7.76
N ASP A 90 -13.45 -21.88 -6.47
CA ASP A 90 -14.23 -22.45 -5.37
C ASP A 90 -15.60 -21.77 -5.20
N ALA A 91 -15.82 -20.62 -5.86
CA ALA A 91 -17.14 -20.00 -5.90
C ALA A 91 -18.16 -21.02 -6.46
N PRO A 92 -19.27 -21.30 -5.74
CA PRO A 92 -20.29 -22.19 -6.25
C PRO A 92 -20.72 -21.64 -7.60
N ALA A 93 -20.73 -22.48 -8.63
CA ALA A 93 -21.23 -22.14 -9.94
C ALA A 93 -22.67 -21.63 -9.77
N LEU A 94 -22.83 -20.31 -9.64
CA LEU A 94 -24.13 -19.67 -9.73
C LEU A 94 -24.70 -20.16 -11.06
N PRO A 95 -25.89 -20.78 -11.07
CA PRO A 95 -26.47 -21.30 -12.29
C PRO A 95 -26.47 -20.14 -13.29
N GLN A 96 -25.73 -20.30 -14.39
CA GLN A 96 -25.57 -19.24 -15.37
C GLN A 96 -26.97 -18.78 -15.77
N PRO A 97 -27.28 -17.48 -15.72
CA PRO A 97 -28.58 -16.99 -16.16
C PRO A 97 -28.75 -17.42 -17.60
N ASN A 98 -29.68 -18.35 -17.81
CA ASN A 98 -29.93 -18.97 -19.10
C ASN A 98 -30.31 -17.85 -20.07
N LYS A 99 -29.37 -17.46 -20.93
CA LYS A 99 -29.59 -16.46 -21.98
C LYS A 99 -30.58 -17.06 -22.96
N ARG A 100 -31.87 -16.97 -22.64
CA ARG A 100 -32.95 -17.19 -23.60
C ARG A 100 -32.72 -16.19 -24.73
N LYS A 101 -32.22 -16.68 -25.86
CA LYS A 101 -32.15 -15.92 -27.11
C LYS A 101 -33.59 -15.59 -27.48
N SER A 102 -34.05 -14.39 -27.16
CA SER A 102 -35.28 -13.85 -27.71
C SER A 102 -35.07 -13.72 -29.22
N LYS A 103 -35.59 -14.69 -29.99
CA LYS A 103 -35.79 -14.51 -31.42
C LYS A 103 -36.80 -13.38 -31.56
N LEU A 104 -36.36 -12.19 -31.93
CA LEU A 104 -37.23 -11.14 -32.42
C LEU A 104 -37.74 -11.62 -33.79
N ALA A 105 -38.84 -12.35 -33.78
CA ALA A 105 -39.57 -12.72 -34.98
C ALA A 105 -40.18 -11.45 -35.57
N GLY A 106 -39.97 -11.25 -36.86
CA GLY A 106 -40.37 -10.06 -37.58
C GLY A 106 -41.86 -9.75 -37.48
N LEU A 107 -42.16 -8.46 -37.48
CA LEU A 107 -43.47 -7.96 -37.85
C LEU A 107 -43.29 -7.24 -39.19
N VAL A 108 -43.66 -7.94 -40.26
CA VAL A 108 -43.96 -7.35 -41.56
C VAL A 108 -45.37 -6.77 -41.48
N THR A 109 -45.46 -5.47 -41.62
CA THR A 109 -46.68 -4.67 -41.89
C THR A 109 -46.12 -3.37 -42.45
N GLY A 110 -46.45 -2.87 -43.64
CA GLY A 110 -47.43 -3.16 -44.67
C GLY A 110 -47.32 -1.97 -45.62
#